data_AF-A0AA42XPG1-F1
#
_entry.id   AF-A0AA42XPG1-F1
#
_cell.length_a   1.000
_cell.length_b   1.000
_cell.length_c   1.000
_cell.angle_alpha   90.00
_cell.angle_beta   90.00
_cell.angle_gamma   90.00
#
_symmetry.space_group_name_H-M   'P 1'
#
loop_
_entity.id
_entity.type
_entity.pdbx_description
1 polymer ?
#
loop_
_entity_poly.entity_id
_entity_poly.type
_entity_poly.pdbx_seq_one_letter_code
_entity_poly.pdbx_strand_id
1 'polypeptide(L)'
;MDRKLLDLLVSPDTRQPLSLLDGKGLEALNKAISAGAVNKADGNPLAQPLREALVTRDRKQVFRVDDGIPVLLAEEAIPTAQIADFPAA
;
A
#
# COMPACT_ATOMS: atom_id res chain seq x y z
N MET A 1 15.82 -3.35 -0.72
CA MET A 1 15.35 -4.75 -0.65
C MET A 1 15.83 -5.55 -1.85
N ASP A 2 16.14 -6.84 -1.65
CA ASP A 2 16.47 -7.78 -2.71
C ASP A 2 15.26 -8.10 -3.60
N ARG A 3 15.42 -7.92 -4.92
CA ARG A 3 14.36 -8.13 -5.94
C ARG A 3 13.74 -9.53 -5.89
N LYS A 4 14.55 -10.55 -5.58
CA LYS A 4 14.14 -11.96 -5.48
C LYS A 4 13.21 -12.26 -4.30
N LEU A 5 13.24 -11.43 -3.25
CA LEU A 5 12.38 -11.62 -2.07
C LEU A 5 10.97 -11.08 -2.35
N LEU A 6 10.86 -10.02 -3.16
CA LEU A 6 9.58 -9.42 -3.57
C LEU A 6 8.73 -10.38 -4.40
N ASP A 7 9.35 -11.20 -5.26
CA ASP A 7 8.65 -12.19 -6.09
C ASP A 7 7.90 -13.27 -5.27
N LEU A 8 8.24 -13.43 -3.98
CA LEU A 8 7.57 -14.38 -3.08
C LEU A 8 6.46 -13.74 -2.23
N LEU A 9 6.35 -12.41 -2.23
CA LEU A 9 5.39 -11.72 -1.37
C LEU A 9 3.99 -11.73 -1.98
N VAL A 10 3.02 -12.04 -1.14
CA VAL A 10 1.60 -12.07 -1.48
C VAL A 10 0.77 -11.32 -0.45
N SER A 11 -0.38 -10.79 -0.86
CA SER A 11 -1.34 -10.20 0.07
C SER A 11 -1.81 -11.28 1.08
N PRO A 12 -1.94 -10.93 2.37
CA PRO A 12 -2.26 -11.88 3.43
C PRO A 12 -3.66 -12.47 3.32
N ASP A 13 -4.61 -11.74 2.73
CA ASP A 13 -6.03 -12.06 2.61
C ASP A 13 -6.40 -12.66 1.25
N THR A 14 -5.83 -12.16 0.16
CA THR A 14 -6.20 -12.58 -1.21
C THR A 14 -5.19 -13.49 -1.89
N ARG A 15 -3.98 -13.62 -1.33
CA ARG A 15 -2.83 -14.31 -1.94
C ARG A 15 -2.41 -13.74 -3.30
N GLN A 16 -2.86 -12.53 -3.65
CA GLN A 16 -2.40 -11.84 -4.85
C GLN A 16 -0.92 -11.48 -4.75
N PRO A 17 -0.14 -11.55 -5.84
CA PRO A 17 1.25 -11.08 -5.86
C PRO A 17 1.34 -9.60 -5.47
N LEU A 18 2.41 -9.26 -4.76
CA LEU A 18 2.74 -7.89 -4.38
C LEU A 18 3.91 -7.36 -5.21
N SER A 19 3.87 -6.08 -5.54
CA SER A 19 4.99 -5.36 -6.16
C SER A 19 5.23 -4.04 -5.44
N LEU A 20 6.41 -3.43 -5.62
CA LEU A 20 6.66 -2.10 -5.10
C LEU A 20 5.71 -1.08 -5.76
N LEU A 21 5.11 -0.22 -4.94
CA LEU A 21 4.32 0.90 -5.41
C LEU A 21 5.23 1.89 -6.12
N ASP A 22 4.84 2.27 -7.33
CA ASP A 22 5.56 3.24 -8.15
C ASP A 22 5.44 4.67 -7.58
N GLY A 23 6.35 5.55 -7.99
CA GLY A 23 6.42 6.92 -7.45
C GLY A 23 5.13 7.73 -7.61
N LYS A 24 4.37 7.55 -8.70
CA LYS A 24 3.10 8.25 -8.90
C LYS A 24 2.03 7.76 -7.93
N GLY A 25 1.96 6.44 -7.74
CA GLY A 25 1.08 5.84 -6.74
C GLY A 25 1.41 6.28 -5.31
N LEU A 26 2.71 6.36 -4.98
CA LEU A 26 3.16 6.82 -3.68
C LEU A 26 2.85 8.31 -3.43
N GLU A 27 3.02 9.16 -4.45
CA GLU A 27 2.67 10.58 -4.39
C GLU A 27 1.16 10.78 -4.16
N ALA A 28 0.32 10.09 -4.94
CA ALA A 28 -1.13 10.16 -4.79
C ALA A 28 -1.60 9.69 -3.41
N LEU A 29 -1.03 8.60 -2.91
CA LEU A 29 -1.30 8.08 -1.57
C LEU A 29 -0.90 9.08 -0.48
N ASN A 30 0.32 9.63 -0.53
CA ASN A 30 0.80 10.57 0.47
C ASN A 30 0.03 11.90 0.47
N LYS A 31 -0.42 12.35 -0.70
CA LYS A 31 -1.33 13.50 -0.82
C LYS A 31 -2.66 13.22 -0.11
N ALA A 32 -3.24 12.03 -0.29
CA ALA A 32 -4.48 11.65 0.37
C ALA A 32 -4.32 11.46 1.89
N ILE A 33 -3.20 10.87 2.34
CA ILE A 33 -2.84 10.77 3.77
C ILE A 33 -2.75 12.16 4.39
N SER A 34 -2.07 13.09 3.72
CA SER A 34 -1.91 14.47 4.22
C SER A 34 -3.24 15.24 4.29
N ALA A 35 -4.22 14.86 3.46
CA ALA A 35 -5.58 15.39 3.50
C ALA A 35 -6.47 14.72 4.57
N GLY A 36 -5.97 13.70 5.28
CA GLY A 36 -6.74 12.94 6.27
C GLY A 36 -7.82 12.04 5.65
N ALA A 37 -7.70 11.69 4.38
CA ALA A 37 -8.71 10.97 3.61
C ALA A 37 -8.44 9.45 3.51
N VAL A 38 -7.42 8.94 4.23
CA VAL A 38 -6.97 7.56 4.12
C VAL A 38 -7.14 6.83 5.43
N ASN A 39 -7.97 5.79 5.41
CA ASN A 39 -8.12 4.81 6.48
C ASN A 39 -7.54 3.47 6.06
N LYS A 40 -7.01 2.73 7.03
CA LYS A 40 -6.66 1.32 6.87
C LYS A 40 -7.94 0.45 6.89
N ALA A 41 -7.80 -0.83 6.58
CA ALA A 41 -8.90 -1.78 6.54
C ALA A 41 -9.59 -1.98 7.90
N ASP A 42 -8.89 -1.78 9.00
CA ASP A 42 -9.44 -1.73 10.36
C ASP A 42 -10.29 -0.47 10.65
N GLY A 43 -10.33 0.50 9.73
CA GLY A 43 -11.04 1.77 9.87
C GLY A 43 -10.26 2.88 10.57
N ASN A 44 -9.07 2.59 11.12
CA ASN A 44 -8.23 3.62 11.73
C ASN A 44 -7.56 4.49 10.66
N PRO A 45 -7.41 5.80 10.90
CA PRO A 45 -6.76 6.69 9.95
C PRO A 45 -5.27 6.38 9.82
N LEU A 46 -4.77 6.47 8.59
CA LEU A 46 -3.34 6.47 8.31
C LEU A 46 -2.84 7.91 8.33
N ALA A 47 -2.08 8.27 9.37
CA ALA A 47 -1.62 9.63 9.60
C ALA A 47 -0.21 9.92 9.07
N GLN A 48 0.61 8.90 8.88
CA GLN A 48 2.02 9.07 8.51
C GLN A 48 2.22 8.83 7.01
N PRO A 49 2.90 9.73 6.29
CA PRO A 49 3.26 9.50 4.90
C PRO A 49 4.23 8.32 4.80
N LEU A 50 4.14 7.59 3.70
CA LEU A 50 4.93 6.40 3.45
C LEU A 50 6.13 6.72 2.58
N ARG A 51 7.27 6.13 2.92
CA ARG A 51 8.49 6.18 2.09
C ARG A 51 8.48 5.09 1.01
N GLU A 52 8.02 3.90 1.39
CA GLU A 52 7.90 2.74 0.53
C GLU A 52 6.60 2.01 0.84
N ALA A 53 6.03 1.37 -0.18
CA ALA A 53 4.83 0.59 -0.03
C ALA A 53 4.80 -0.53 -1.08
N LEU A 54 4.05 -1.59 -0.79
CA LEU A 54 3.70 -2.65 -1.71
C LEU A 54 2.27 -2.48 -2.19
N VAL A 55 1.98 -2.93 -3.39
CA VAL A 55 0.65 -2.85 -4.00
C VAL A 55 0.26 -4.21 -4.57
N THR A 56 -1.02 -4.58 -4.44
CA THR A 56 -1.57 -5.78 -5.08
C THR A 56 -1.55 -5.63 -6.60
N ARG A 57 -1.53 -6.76 -7.32
CA ARG A 57 -1.58 -6.77 -8.79
C ARG A 57 -2.77 -6.00 -9.36
N ASP A 58 -3.93 -6.09 -8.74
CA ASP A 58 -5.14 -5.34 -9.11
C ASP A 58 -5.16 -3.89 -8.62
N ARG A 59 -4.13 -3.48 -7.88
CA ARG A 59 -3.95 -2.15 -7.29
C ARG A 59 -5.06 -1.70 -6.35
N LYS A 60 -5.83 -2.63 -5.78
CA LYS A 60 -6.91 -2.32 -4.82
C LYS A 60 -6.45 -2.13 -3.38
N GLN A 61 -5.32 -2.75 -3.01
CA GLN A 61 -4.75 -2.65 -1.67
C GLN A 61 -3.28 -2.26 -1.74
N VAL A 62 -2.89 -1.41 -0.79
CA VAL A 62 -1.51 -1.03 -0.53
C VAL A 62 -1.12 -1.49 0.87
N PHE A 63 0.11 -1.96 1.03
CA PHE A 63 0.70 -2.34 2.31
C PHE A 63 1.95 -1.49 2.56
N ARG A 64 2.06 -0.89 3.73
CA ARG A 64 3.24 -0.07 4.08
C ARG A 64 4.49 -0.92 4.24
N VAL A 65 5.63 -0.27 4.04
CA VAL A 65 6.95 -0.83 4.28
C VAL A 65 7.68 0.10 5.24
N ASP A 66 7.95 -0.39 6.45
CA ASP A 66 8.60 0.38 7.51
C ASP A 66 10.02 -0.16 7.72
N ASP A 67 11.03 0.70 7.55
CA ASP A 67 12.45 0.36 7.70
C ASP A 67 12.87 -0.93 6.99
N GLY A 68 12.32 -1.16 5.79
CA GLY A 68 12.64 -2.33 5.00
C GLY A 68 11.71 -3.54 5.23
N ILE A 69 10.78 -3.45 6.17
CA ILE A 69 9.93 -4.55 6.63
C ILE A 69 8.49 -4.32 6.15
N PRO A 70 7.97 -5.18 5.25
CA PRO A 70 6.57 -5.13 4.84
C PRO A 70 5.62 -5.46 5.99
N VAL A 71 4.63 -4.60 6.24
CA VAL A 71 3.56 -4.87 7.20
C VAL A 71 2.42 -5.59 6.47
N LEU A 72 2.47 -6.93 6.49
CA LEU A 72 1.51 -7.80 5.80
C LEU A 72 0.42 -8.32 6.74
N LEU A 73 -0.25 -7.41 7.44
CA LEU A 73 -1.45 -7.70 8.24
C LEU A 73 -2.69 -7.26 7.45
N ALA A 74 -3.72 -8.10 7.41
CA ALA A 74 -4.94 -7.80 6.66
C ALA A 74 -5.64 -6.52 7.15
N GLU A 75 -5.61 -6.29 8.47
CA GLU A 75 -6.16 -5.09 9.12
C GLU A 75 -5.39 -3.80 8.77
N GLU A 76 -4.12 -3.93 8.41
CA GLU A 76 -3.23 -2.83 8.02
C GLU A 76 -3.30 -2.50 6.52
N ALA A 77 -4.06 -3.27 5.74
CA ALA A 77 -4.22 -3.02 4.32
C ALA A 77 -4.83 -1.63 4.09
N ILE A 78 -4.37 -0.91 3.07
CA ILE A 78 -4.85 0.43 2.71
C ILE A 78 -5.66 0.30 1.42
N PRO A 79 -7.00 0.40 1.45
CA PRO A 79 -7.83 0.37 0.25
C PRO A 79 -7.54 1.60 -0.62
N THR A 80 -7.31 1.40 -1.92
CA THR A 80 -6.99 2.51 -2.84
C THR A 80 -8.22 3.23 -3.36
N ALA A 81 -9.42 2.65 -3.21
CA ALA A 81 -10.68 3.23 -3.69
C ALA A 81 -11.03 4.59 -3.06
N GLN A 82 -10.45 4.93 -1.90
CA GLN A 82 -10.61 6.23 -1.24
C GLN A 82 -9.67 7.32 -1.78
N ILE A 83 -8.74 6.97 -2.67
CA ILE A 83 -7.69 7.86 -3.18
C ILE A 83 -8.07 8.26 -4.62
N ALA A 84 -8.59 9.49 -4.78
CA ALA A 84 -9.16 9.96 -6.05
C ALA A 84 -8.18 9.91 -7.24
N ASP A 85 -6.90 10.22 -6.99
CA ASP A 85 -5.86 10.33 -8.02
C ASP A 85 -5.00 9.04 -8.11
N PHE A 86 -5.46 7.91 -7.57
CA PHE A 86 -4.63 6.70 -7.56
C PHE A 86 -4.51 6.10 -8.97
N PRO A 87 -3.29 5.88 -9.49
CA PRO A 87 -3.10 5.42 -10.85
C PRO A 87 -3.57 3.97 -11.03
N ALA A 88 -4.25 3.71 -12.15
CA ALA A 88 -4.63 2.38 -12.60
C ALA A 88 -3.39 1.54 -12.98
N ALA A 89 -3.59 0.22 -13.05
CA ALA A 89 -2.56 -0.77 -13.38
C ALA A 89 -2.16 -0.72 -14.87
#